data_AF-B0EIH6-F1
#
_entry.id   AF-B0EIH6-F1
#
_cell.length_a   1.000
_cell.length_b   1.000
_cell.length_c   1.000
_cell.angle_alpha   90.00
_cell.angle_beta   90.00
_cell.angle_gamma   90.00
#
_symmetry.space_group_name_H-M   'P 1'
#
loop_
_entity.id
_entity.type
_entity.pdbx_description
1 polymer ?
#
loop_
_entity_poly.entity_id
_entity_poly.type
_entity_poly.pdbx_seq_one_letter_code
_entity_poly.pdbx_strand_id
1 'polypeptide(L)'
;MDSTEKPVRNTRRRREKIEKPEKDYEMLQQSLLIALASPYCEISLSKPLTKTKTIPPIFKIQNIKFEKEEMDFGNVVEEKTKQIVSNEVSHGIDENKAKRHSEINRISIAVNMLFDICLELGYFFTLKKSRKMSSTIRIDRIEQVYFNGSLILSKNQVKESSFKANNILNTLFDTKETIVIPQNCYELKEVIPSLP
;
A
#
# COMPACT_ATOMS: atom_id res chain seq x y z
N MET A 1 44.02 -50.73 12.77
CA MET A 1 44.76 -49.46 12.62
C MET A 1 44.65 -49.09 11.15
N ASP A 2 43.97 -48.07 10.69
CA ASP A 2 43.07 -47.10 11.32
C ASP A 2 42.14 -46.60 10.18
N SER A 3 40.87 -46.44 10.50
CA SER A 3 39.77 -46.25 9.54
C SER A 3 39.70 -44.77 9.14
N THR A 4 40.04 -44.42 7.90
CA THR A 4 39.87 -43.03 7.42
C THR A 4 38.46 -42.82 6.88
N GLU A 5 37.52 -42.52 7.78
CA GLU A 5 36.23 -41.94 7.40
C GLU A 5 36.42 -40.55 6.78
N LYS A 6 36.01 -40.39 5.52
CA LYS A 6 35.88 -39.07 4.89
C LYS A 6 34.60 -38.41 5.41
N PRO A 7 34.63 -37.12 5.80
CA PRO A 7 33.44 -36.47 6.31
C PRO A 7 32.40 -36.31 5.19
N VAL A 8 31.19 -36.82 5.46
CA VAL A 8 30.02 -36.71 4.60
C VAL A 8 29.74 -35.24 4.32
N ARG A 9 29.73 -34.88 3.03
CA ARG A 9 29.46 -33.54 2.51
C ARG A 9 28.07 -33.12 2.94
N ASN A 10 27.99 -32.24 3.94
CA ASN A 10 26.74 -31.68 4.46
C ASN A 10 25.97 -31.04 3.29
N THR A 11 24.90 -31.71 2.86
CA THR A 11 24.01 -31.23 1.82
C THR A 11 23.46 -29.89 2.28
N ARG A 12 23.80 -28.82 1.56
CA ARG A 12 23.22 -27.49 1.76
C ARG A 12 21.72 -27.65 1.79
N ARG A 13 21.12 -27.64 2.99
CA ARG A 13 19.67 -27.54 3.18
C ARG A 13 19.24 -26.38 2.31
N ARG A 14 18.47 -26.70 1.26
CA ARG A 14 17.86 -25.73 0.36
C ARG A 14 17.02 -24.84 1.28
N ARG A 15 17.52 -23.65 1.62
CA ARG A 15 16.77 -22.69 2.44
C ARG A 15 15.45 -22.52 1.72
N GLU A 16 14.38 -22.95 2.38
CA GLU A 16 13.03 -22.59 1.96
C GLU A 16 13.03 -21.09 1.78
N LYS A 17 12.77 -20.66 0.55
CA LYS A 17 12.87 -19.25 0.15
C LYS A 17 11.59 -18.56 0.59
N ILE A 18 11.33 -18.55 1.89
CA ILE A 18 10.17 -17.91 2.50
C ILE A 18 10.72 -16.78 3.35
N GLU A 19 10.63 -15.58 2.80
CA GLU A 19 10.54 -14.25 3.44
C GLU A 19 11.18 -13.17 2.56
N LYS A 20 10.44 -12.73 1.56
CA LYS A 20 10.30 -11.31 1.27
C LYS A 20 8.79 -11.01 1.23
N PRO A 21 8.27 -9.85 1.67
CA PRO A 21 8.96 -8.59 1.95
C PRO A 21 8.45 -7.80 3.20
N GLU A 22 9.34 -7.32 4.07
CA GLU A 22 9.04 -6.14 4.91
C GLU A 22 9.17 -4.82 4.14
N LYS A 23 9.84 -4.81 2.98
CA LYS A 23 10.12 -3.58 2.23
C LYS A 23 8.97 -3.03 1.38
N ASP A 24 8.00 -3.87 1.02
CA ASP A 24 6.96 -3.51 0.04
C ASP A 24 5.54 -3.50 0.64
N TYR A 25 5.45 -3.53 1.97
CA TYR A 25 4.15 -3.62 2.66
C TYR A 25 3.28 -2.39 2.40
N GLU A 26 3.88 -1.21 2.21
CA GLU A 26 3.17 0.06 2.00
C GLU A 26 2.41 0.05 0.66
N MET A 27 3.05 -0.47 -0.40
CA MET A 27 2.45 -0.62 -1.73
C MET A 27 1.31 -1.65 -1.74
N LEU A 28 1.52 -2.76 -1.04
CA LEU A 28 0.49 -3.79 -0.89
C LEU A 28 -0.69 -3.29 -0.05
N GLN A 29 -0.40 -2.57 1.04
CA GLN A 29 -1.41 -1.96 1.90
C GLN A 29 -2.21 -0.88 1.15
N GLN A 30 -1.56 -0.07 0.30
CA GLN A 30 -2.26 0.85 -0.61
C GLN A 30 -3.28 0.10 -1.47
N SER A 31 -2.87 -1.03 -2.04
CA SER A 31 -3.73 -1.84 -2.91
C SER A 31 -4.93 -2.41 -2.16
N LEU A 32 -4.74 -2.87 -0.93
CA LEU A 32 -5.82 -3.32 -0.06
C LEU A 32 -6.81 -2.19 0.26
N LEU A 33 -6.32 -1.00 0.61
CA LEU A 33 -7.18 0.14 0.94
C LEU A 33 -7.98 0.62 -0.28
N ILE A 34 -7.40 0.62 -1.47
CA ILE A 34 -8.13 0.89 -2.72
C ILE A 34 -9.27 -0.12 -2.91
N ALA A 35 -9.00 -1.41 -2.70
CA ALA A 35 -10.02 -2.44 -2.81
C ALA A 35 -11.15 -2.26 -1.78
N LEU A 36 -10.81 -1.92 -0.52
CA LEU A 36 -11.79 -1.64 0.54
C LEU A 36 -12.65 -0.40 0.25
N ALA A 37 -12.08 0.62 -0.39
CA ALA A 37 -12.80 1.86 -0.72
C ALA A 37 -13.69 1.73 -1.98
N SER A 38 -13.29 0.93 -2.97
CA SER A 38 -13.97 0.80 -4.27
C SER A 38 -15.48 0.44 -4.26
N PRO A 39 -16.08 -0.22 -3.24
CA PRO A 39 -17.53 -0.39 -3.18
C PRO A 39 -18.30 0.93 -2.97
N TYR A 40 -17.64 1.94 -2.42
CA TYR A 40 -18.26 3.20 -1.98
C TYR A 40 -17.92 4.39 -2.87
N CYS A 41 -16.89 4.27 -3.69
CA CYS A 41 -16.42 5.35 -4.55
C CYS A 41 -15.85 4.83 -5.87
N GLU A 42 -15.89 5.69 -6.89
CA GLU A 42 -15.08 5.56 -8.09
C GLU A 42 -13.68 6.12 -7.81
N ILE A 43 -12.64 5.42 -8.30
CA ILE A 43 -11.24 5.79 -8.06
C ILE A 43 -10.50 5.89 -9.40
N SER A 44 -10.00 7.08 -9.72
CA SER A 44 -9.17 7.33 -10.89
C SER A 44 -7.70 7.17 -10.55
N LEU A 45 -7.03 6.26 -11.25
CA LEU A 45 -5.62 5.95 -11.06
C LEU A 45 -4.82 6.24 -12.33
N SER A 46 -3.57 6.64 -12.15
CA SER A 46 -2.59 6.78 -13.23
C SER A 46 -1.49 5.73 -13.10
N LYS A 47 -0.95 5.34 -14.25
CA LYS A 47 -0.01 4.23 -14.38
C LYS A 47 1.21 4.50 -13.51
N PRO A 48 1.65 3.51 -12.72
CA PRO A 48 2.91 3.63 -11.99
C PRO A 48 4.07 3.82 -12.96
N LEU A 49 4.98 4.75 -12.64
CA LEU A 49 6.19 5.00 -13.43
C LEU A 49 7.17 3.81 -13.39
N THR A 50 7.07 2.94 -12.39
CA THR A 50 8.02 1.86 -12.14
C THR A 50 7.59 0.57 -12.83
N LYS A 51 8.40 0.07 -13.77
CA LYS A 51 8.19 -1.20 -14.52
C LYS A 51 8.98 -2.39 -13.96
N THR A 52 9.24 -2.45 -12.66
CA THR A 52 10.01 -3.55 -12.07
C THR A 52 9.11 -4.75 -11.73
N LYS A 53 9.42 -5.94 -12.27
CA LYS A 53 8.65 -7.17 -11.96
C LYS A 53 8.75 -7.63 -10.50
N THR A 54 9.69 -7.10 -9.72
CA THR A 54 10.03 -7.61 -8.38
C THR A 54 9.48 -6.80 -7.23
N ILE A 55 9.02 -5.56 -7.48
CA ILE A 55 8.51 -4.64 -6.45
C ILE A 55 7.10 -4.25 -6.88
N PRO A 56 6.08 -4.42 -6.02
CA PRO A 56 4.72 -3.94 -6.29
C PRO A 56 4.76 -2.44 -6.65
N PRO A 57 4.03 -2.01 -7.69
CA PRO A 57 4.03 -0.58 -8.02
C PRO A 57 3.22 0.23 -7.01
N ILE A 58 3.50 1.53 -6.99
CA ILE A 58 2.69 2.53 -6.29
C ILE A 58 1.69 3.11 -7.29
N PHE A 59 0.41 2.98 -7.00
CA PHE A 59 -0.62 3.56 -7.86
C PHE A 59 -0.78 5.03 -7.51
N LYS A 60 -0.60 5.92 -8.50
CA LYS A 60 -0.86 7.34 -8.30
C LYS A 60 -2.36 7.59 -8.45
N ILE A 61 -3.01 7.82 -7.32
CA ILE A 61 -4.44 8.16 -7.24
C ILE A 61 -4.60 9.62 -7.63
N GLN A 62 -5.46 9.87 -8.62
CA GLN A 62 -5.75 11.20 -9.11
C GLN A 62 -6.99 11.75 -8.42
N ASN A 63 -8.07 10.98 -8.42
CA ASN A 63 -9.37 11.46 -7.97
C ASN A 63 -10.15 10.33 -7.30
N ILE A 64 -10.93 10.69 -6.28
CA ILE A 64 -11.89 9.78 -5.63
C ILE A 64 -13.25 10.46 -5.69
N LYS A 65 -14.23 9.78 -6.28
CA LYS A 65 -15.58 10.28 -6.49
C LYS A 65 -16.60 9.43 -5.75
N PHE A 66 -17.27 10.05 -4.79
CA PHE A 66 -18.44 9.51 -4.11
C PHE A 66 -19.71 9.98 -4.83
N GLU A 67 -20.88 9.44 -4.47
CA GLU A 67 -22.15 9.75 -5.16
C GLU A 67 -22.44 11.25 -5.29
N LYS A 68 -22.06 12.06 -4.29
CA LYS A 68 -22.38 13.50 -4.22
C LYS A 68 -21.16 14.40 -4.16
N GLU A 69 -19.96 13.83 -4.06
CA GLU A 69 -18.75 14.57 -3.75
C GLU A 69 -17.58 14.02 -4.56
N GLU A 70 -16.67 14.89 -4.92
CA GLU A 70 -15.47 14.56 -5.68
C GLU A 70 -14.27 15.19 -4.99
N MET A 71 -13.23 14.40 -4.79
CA MET A 71 -11.99 14.81 -4.15
C MET A 71 -10.84 14.61 -5.13
N ASP A 72 -10.21 15.71 -5.52
CA ASP A 72 -8.91 15.72 -6.21
C ASP A 72 -7.81 15.25 -5.24
N PHE A 73 -7.76 13.94 -5.04
CA PHE A 73 -6.86 13.26 -4.13
C PHE A 73 -5.40 13.57 -4.47
N GLY A 74 -5.08 13.62 -5.77
CA GLY A 74 -3.75 13.91 -6.27
C GLY A 74 -3.28 15.29 -5.85
N ASN A 75 -4.13 16.32 -5.97
CA ASN A 75 -3.82 17.67 -5.53
C ASN A 75 -3.69 17.76 -4.00
N VAL A 76 -4.54 17.10 -3.23
CA VAL A 76 -4.43 17.10 -1.75
C VAL A 76 -3.11 16.47 -1.29
N VAL A 77 -2.68 15.36 -1.91
CA VAL A 77 -1.36 14.77 -1.63
C VAL A 77 -0.24 15.74 -2.01
N GLU A 78 -0.34 16.39 -3.16
CA GLU A 78 0.65 17.37 -3.63
C GLU A 78 0.77 18.56 -2.66
N GLU A 79 -0.35 19.12 -2.20
CA GLU A 79 -0.38 20.19 -1.21
C GLU A 79 0.29 19.77 0.10
N LYS A 80 0.02 18.56 0.61
CA LYS A 80 0.69 18.02 1.79
C LYS A 80 2.20 17.85 1.57
N THR A 81 2.64 17.43 0.38
CA THR A 81 4.09 17.34 0.09
C THR A 81 4.74 18.73 0.06
N LYS A 82 4.08 19.75 -0.51
CA LYS A 82 4.56 21.14 -0.49
C LYS A 82 4.64 21.70 0.92
N GLN A 83 3.67 21.37 1.78
CA GLN A 83 3.69 21.76 3.19
C GLN A 83 4.90 21.16 3.93
N ILE A 84 5.27 19.90 3.66
CA ILE A 84 6.50 19.31 4.22
C ILE A 84 7.73 20.13 3.81
N VAL A 85 7.88 20.44 2.53
CA VAL A 85 9.03 21.22 2.04
C VAL A 85 9.08 22.59 2.71
N SER A 86 7.96 23.32 2.69
CA SER A 86 7.88 24.66 3.28
C SER A 86 8.21 24.65 4.77
N ASN A 87 7.69 23.67 5.51
CA ASN A 87 7.96 23.53 6.93
C ASN A 87 9.41 23.15 7.21
N GLU A 88 10.01 22.21 6.47
CA GLU A 88 11.41 21.83 6.69
C GLU A 88 12.37 22.98 6.37
N VAL A 89 12.13 23.70 5.27
CA VAL A 89 12.94 24.86 4.88
C VAL A 89 12.84 25.99 5.90
N SER A 90 11.65 26.25 6.46
CA SER A 90 11.49 27.26 7.53
C SER A 90 12.23 26.90 8.82
N HIS A 91 12.51 25.61 9.04
CA HIS A 91 13.32 25.10 10.16
C HIS A 91 14.81 24.97 9.81
N GLY A 92 15.26 25.53 8.68
CA GLY A 92 16.67 25.57 8.30
C GLY A 92 17.20 24.30 7.63
N ILE A 93 16.33 23.41 7.16
CA ILE A 93 16.73 22.27 6.33
C ILE A 93 16.94 22.75 4.89
N ASP A 94 18.02 22.27 4.26
CA ASP A 94 18.31 22.53 2.84
C ASP A 94 17.13 22.14 1.93
N GLU A 95 16.81 22.98 0.95
CA GLU A 95 15.65 22.80 0.07
C GLU A 95 15.71 21.49 -0.74
N ASN A 96 16.89 21.07 -1.20
CA ASN A 96 17.02 19.81 -1.95
C ASN A 96 16.78 18.61 -1.03
N LYS A 97 17.26 18.69 0.21
CA LYS A 97 16.99 17.67 1.23
C LYS A 97 15.51 17.62 1.59
N ALA A 98 14.86 18.76 1.74
CA ALA A 98 13.42 18.86 2.02
C ALA A 98 12.56 18.28 0.89
N LYS A 99 12.88 18.61 -0.37
CA LYS A 99 12.23 18.01 -1.57
C LYS A 99 12.41 16.50 -1.62
N ARG A 100 13.59 15.99 -1.24
CA ARG A 100 13.83 14.55 -1.17
C ARG A 100 12.98 13.90 -0.07
N HIS A 101 12.88 14.51 1.10
CA HIS A 101 12.02 14.00 2.18
C HIS A 101 10.54 14.01 1.78
N SER A 102 10.06 15.09 1.15
CA SER A 102 8.66 15.17 0.71
C SER A 102 8.32 14.08 -0.30
N GLU A 103 9.23 13.78 -1.24
CA GLU A 103 9.01 12.72 -2.22
C GLU A 103 9.02 11.32 -1.60
N ILE A 104 9.92 11.06 -0.65
CA ILE A 104 9.91 9.80 0.14
C ILE A 104 8.57 9.65 0.89
N ASN A 105 8.04 10.75 1.42
CA ASN A 105 6.81 10.75 2.22
C ASN A 105 5.52 10.73 1.41
N ARG A 106 5.57 10.98 0.09
CA ARG A 106 4.38 11.03 -0.78
C ARG A 106 3.53 9.77 -0.66
N ILE A 107 4.17 8.60 -0.64
CA ILE A 107 3.49 7.30 -0.50
C ILE A 107 2.82 7.20 0.86
N SER A 108 3.53 7.57 1.93
CA SER A 108 3.01 7.53 3.29
C SER A 108 1.82 8.45 3.48
N ILE A 109 1.83 9.63 2.87
CA ILE A 109 0.69 10.55 2.85
C ILE A 109 -0.51 9.87 2.17
N ALA A 110 -0.32 9.35 0.96
CA ALA A 110 -1.40 8.73 0.20
C ALA A 110 -2.00 7.51 0.92
N VAL A 111 -1.16 6.63 1.47
CA VAL A 111 -1.63 5.45 2.22
C VAL A 111 -2.38 5.84 3.48
N ASN A 112 -1.88 6.81 4.26
CA ASN A 112 -2.56 7.26 5.47
C ASN A 112 -3.88 7.97 5.14
N MET A 113 -3.95 8.75 4.07
CA MET A 113 -5.21 9.36 3.63
C MET A 113 -6.25 8.32 3.20
N LEU A 114 -5.84 7.28 2.45
CA LEU A 114 -6.75 6.17 2.11
C LEU A 114 -7.20 5.41 3.36
N PHE A 115 -6.30 5.25 4.32
CA PHE A 115 -6.61 4.63 5.60
C PHE A 115 -7.69 5.43 6.35
N ASP A 116 -7.54 6.74 6.42
CA ASP A 116 -8.52 7.65 7.02
C ASP A 116 -9.87 7.57 6.28
N ILE A 117 -9.86 7.56 4.94
CA ILE A 117 -11.08 7.36 4.14
C ILE A 117 -11.76 6.04 4.50
N CYS A 118 -11.01 4.94 4.62
CA CYS A 118 -11.59 3.66 5.00
C CYS A 118 -12.17 3.68 6.42
N LEU A 119 -11.57 4.41 7.36
CA LEU A 119 -12.16 4.61 8.69
C LEU A 119 -13.52 5.30 8.60
N GLU A 120 -13.60 6.39 7.82
CA GLU A 120 -14.86 7.14 7.61
C GLU A 120 -15.94 6.29 6.91
N LEU A 121 -15.52 5.34 6.05
CA LEU A 121 -16.42 4.36 5.41
C LEU A 121 -16.92 3.26 6.37
N GLY A 122 -16.47 3.25 7.64
CA GLY A 122 -16.93 2.31 8.66
C GLY A 122 -16.04 1.07 8.85
N TYR A 123 -14.86 1.04 8.23
CA TYR A 123 -13.88 0.00 8.52
C TYR A 123 -13.13 0.29 9.83
N PHE A 124 -12.71 -0.76 10.51
CA PHE A 124 -11.81 -0.68 11.65
C PHE A 124 -10.60 -1.60 11.44
N PHE A 125 -9.45 -1.19 11.97
CA PHE A 125 -8.19 -1.89 11.75
C PHE A 125 -7.47 -2.19 13.05
N THR A 126 -6.93 -3.40 13.18
CA THR A 126 -5.86 -3.65 14.16
C THR A 126 -4.52 -3.42 13.50
N LEU A 127 -3.62 -2.75 14.23
CA LEU A 127 -2.38 -2.23 13.67
C LEU A 127 -1.17 -2.75 14.44
N LYS A 128 -0.14 -3.17 13.69
CA LYS A 128 1.21 -3.32 14.21
C LYS A 128 1.97 -2.01 13.99
N LYS A 129 2.39 -1.38 15.09
CA LYS A 129 3.14 -0.13 15.03
C LYS A 129 4.46 -0.30 14.30
N SER A 130 4.71 0.57 13.33
CA SER A 130 6.00 0.63 12.63
C SER A 130 7.00 1.48 13.42
N ARG A 131 8.30 1.24 13.19
CA ARG A 131 9.34 2.09 13.79
C ARG A 131 9.22 3.51 13.22
N LYS A 132 9.11 4.51 14.10
CA LYS A 132 9.18 5.91 13.70
C LYS A 132 10.61 6.26 13.28
N MET A 133 10.78 6.80 12.07
CA MET A 133 12.04 7.39 11.62
C MET A 133 11.92 8.92 11.61
N SER A 134 13.05 9.62 11.72
CA SER A 134 13.06 11.08 11.89
C SER A 134 12.58 11.85 10.66
N SER A 135 12.80 11.30 9.46
CA SER A 135 12.50 11.95 8.17
C SER A 135 11.33 11.34 7.41
N THR A 136 10.66 10.33 7.99
CA THR A 136 9.54 9.66 7.32
C THR A 136 8.28 9.63 8.17
N ILE A 137 7.16 9.92 7.51
CA ILE A 137 5.82 9.71 8.04
C ILE A 137 5.65 8.21 8.30
N ARG A 138 5.10 7.88 9.45
CA ARG A 138 4.87 6.49 9.85
C ARG A 138 3.65 5.96 9.11
N ILE A 139 3.79 4.76 8.56
CA ILE A 139 2.66 3.93 8.13
C ILE A 139 2.61 2.75 9.08
N ASP A 140 1.53 2.62 9.84
CA ASP A 140 1.32 1.45 10.67
C ASP A 140 0.80 0.29 9.81
N ARG A 141 1.22 -0.93 10.14
CA ARG A 141 0.88 -2.10 9.35
C ARG A 141 -0.47 -2.65 9.76
N ILE A 142 -1.38 -2.78 8.81
CA ILE A 142 -2.68 -3.42 9.03
C ILE A 142 -2.47 -4.90 9.30
N GLU A 143 -3.01 -5.39 10.42
CA GLU A 143 -3.02 -6.80 10.79
C GLU A 143 -4.40 -7.42 10.62
N GLN A 144 -5.48 -6.72 10.92
CA GLN A 144 -6.84 -7.24 10.68
C GLN A 144 -7.75 -6.10 10.23
N VAL A 145 -8.79 -6.45 9.49
CA VAL A 145 -9.82 -5.52 9.05
C VAL A 145 -11.18 -6.00 9.56
N TYR A 146 -11.94 -5.07 10.11
CA TYR A 146 -13.30 -5.26 10.60
C TYR A 146 -14.23 -4.30 9.86
N PHE A 147 -15.48 -4.72 9.69
CA PHE A 147 -16.55 -3.89 9.15
C PHE A 147 -17.84 -4.18 9.90
N ASN A 148 -18.56 -3.14 10.33
CA ASN A 148 -19.77 -3.27 11.17
C ASN A 148 -19.58 -4.21 12.38
N GLY A 149 -18.42 -4.12 13.04
CA GLY A 149 -18.07 -4.94 14.22
C GLY A 149 -17.68 -6.39 13.92
N SER A 150 -17.76 -6.84 12.66
CA SER A 150 -17.37 -8.20 12.25
C SER A 150 -15.98 -8.23 11.64
N LEU A 151 -15.20 -9.26 11.96
CA LEU A 151 -13.90 -9.50 11.33
C LEU A 151 -14.12 -9.90 9.86
N ILE A 152 -13.62 -9.10 8.92
CA ILE A 152 -13.72 -9.39 7.48
C ILE A 152 -12.39 -9.89 6.90
N LEU A 153 -11.25 -9.51 7.48
CA LEU A 153 -9.93 -10.02 7.10
C LEU A 153 -9.07 -10.28 8.34
N SER A 154 -8.69 -11.53 8.54
CA SER A 154 -7.64 -11.93 9.48
C SER A 154 -6.24 -11.55 8.99
N LYS A 155 -5.23 -11.69 9.84
CA LYS A 155 -3.82 -11.36 9.51
C LYS A 155 -3.25 -12.06 8.29
N ASN A 156 -3.60 -13.32 8.09
CA ASN A 156 -3.17 -14.06 6.90
C ASN A 156 -3.91 -13.55 5.65
N GLN A 157 -5.23 -13.32 5.79
CA GLN A 157 -6.06 -12.82 4.70
C GLN A 157 -5.69 -11.39 4.29
N VAL A 158 -5.32 -10.50 5.21
CA VAL A 158 -4.83 -9.15 4.88
C VAL A 158 -3.69 -9.22 3.87
N LYS A 159 -2.70 -10.10 4.10
CA LYS A 159 -1.58 -10.27 3.18
C LYS A 159 -2.04 -10.79 1.82
N GLU A 160 -2.83 -11.88 1.81
CA GLU A 160 -3.33 -12.49 0.57
C GLU A 160 -4.19 -11.54 -0.25
N SER A 161 -5.13 -10.85 0.40
CA SER A 161 -6.01 -9.85 -0.20
C SER A 161 -5.22 -8.66 -0.75
N SER A 162 -4.20 -8.18 -0.01
CA SER A 162 -3.33 -7.12 -0.52
C SER A 162 -2.62 -7.51 -1.82
N PHE A 163 -2.12 -8.74 -1.91
CA PHE A 163 -1.48 -9.25 -3.13
C PHE A 163 -2.47 -9.42 -4.28
N LYS A 164 -3.65 -9.98 -4.01
CA LYS A 164 -4.71 -10.15 -5.02
C LYS A 164 -5.15 -8.79 -5.59
N ALA A 165 -5.43 -7.82 -4.71
CA ALA A 165 -5.76 -6.46 -5.12
C ALA A 165 -4.67 -5.83 -5.98
N ASN A 166 -3.40 -5.91 -5.55
CA ASN A 166 -2.28 -5.37 -6.32
C ASN A 166 -2.18 -5.99 -7.72
N ASN A 167 -2.34 -7.31 -7.83
CA ASN A 167 -2.33 -8.01 -9.11
C ASN A 167 -3.47 -7.56 -10.02
N ILE A 168 -4.70 -7.47 -9.50
CA ILE A 168 -5.87 -7.01 -10.27
C ILE A 168 -5.62 -5.58 -10.77
N LEU A 169 -5.25 -4.67 -9.86
CA LEU A 169 -4.94 -3.28 -10.22
C LEU A 169 -3.87 -3.21 -11.32
N ASN A 170 -2.81 -4.01 -11.22
CA ASN A 170 -1.77 -4.08 -12.26
C ASN A 170 -2.30 -4.55 -13.61
N THR A 171 -3.18 -5.56 -13.62
CA THR A 171 -3.76 -6.08 -14.87
C THR A 171 -4.70 -5.06 -15.53
N LEU A 172 -5.38 -4.21 -14.76
CA LEU A 172 -6.24 -3.16 -15.29
C LEU A 172 -5.44 -2.10 -16.09
N PHE A 173 -4.17 -1.89 -15.76
CA PHE A 173 -3.30 -0.87 -16.37
C PHE A 173 -2.71 -1.23 -17.74
N ASP A 174 -2.93 -2.46 -18.25
CA ASP A 174 -2.37 -3.02 -19.50
C ASP A 174 -1.54 -2.03 -20.36
N THR A 175 -2.13 -1.46 -21.42
CA THR A 175 -1.56 -0.40 -22.26
C THR A 175 -2.01 1.00 -21.89
N LYS A 176 -2.93 1.14 -20.92
CA LYS A 176 -3.53 2.42 -20.53
C LYS A 176 -2.60 3.20 -19.60
N GLU A 177 -2.56 4.51 -19.78
CA GLU A 177 -1.87 5.45 -18.88
C GLU A 177 -2.73 5.83 -17.66
N THR A 178 -4.04 5.74 -17.80
CA THR A 178 -5.00 5.99 -16.72
C THR A 178 -6.11 4.95 -16.76
N ILE A 179 -6.61 4.62 -15.57
CA ILE A 179 -7.77 3.74 -15.39
C ILE A 179 -8.74 4.39 -14.41
N VAL A 180 -10.01 4.05 -14.55
CA VAL A 180 -11.06 4.40 -13.61
C VAL A 180 -11.60 3.09 -13.06
N ILE A 181 -11.52 2.92 -11.75
CA ILE A 181 -12.14 1.81 -11.03
C ILE A 181 -13.56 2.25 -10.72
N PRO A 182 -14.58 1.68 -11.37
CA PRO A 182 -15.96 2.05 -11.09
C PRO A 182 -16.33 1.64 -9.66
N GLN A 183 -17.28 2.37 -9.08
CA GLN A 183 -17.89 1.96 -7.82
C GLN A 183 -18.44 0.53 -7.95
N ASN A 184 -18.23 -0.29 -6.92
CA ASN A 184 -18.60 -1.71 -6.91
C ASN A 184 -17.89 -2.55 -7.99
N CYS A 185 -16.65 -2.22 -8.34
CA CYS A 185 -15.80 -3.06 -9.20
C CYS A 185 -15.75 -4.50 -8.67
N TYR A 186 -16.32 -5.42 -9.46
CA TYR A 186 -16.52 -6.80 -9.08
C TYR A 186 -15.21 -7.51 -8.76
N GLU A 187 -14.18 -7.31 -9.60
CA GLU A 187 -12.88 -7.93 -9.48
C GLU A 187 -12.20 -7.58 -8.15
N LEU A 188 -12.31 -6.32 -7.70
CA LEU A 188 -11.75 -5.89 -6.42
C LEU A 188 -12.61 -6.32 -5.23
N LYS A 189 -13.93 -6.42 -5.39
CA LYS A 189 -14.83 -6.91 -4.33
C LYS A 189 -14.53 -8.36 -3.96
N GLU A 190 -14.24 -9.23 -4.94
CA GLU A 190 -13.90 -10.64 -4.71
C GLU A 190 -12.61 -10.86 -3.88
N VAL A 191 -11.77 -9.82 -3.78
CA VAL A 191 -10.55 -9.88 -2.98
C VAL A 191 -10.84 -9.93 -1.48
N ILE A 192 -12.04 -9.50 -1.07
CA ILE A 192 -12.47 -9.42 0.33
C ILE A 192 -13.66 -10.39 0.52
N PRO A 193 -13.40 -11.63 0.99
CA PRO A 193 -14.40 -12.72 0.96
C PRO A 193 -15.67 -12.47 1.76
N SER A 194 -15.64 -11.53 2.70
CA SER A 194 -16.72 -11.25 3.64
C SER A 194 -17.22 -9.81 3.53
N LEU A 195 -16.98 -9.15 2.39
CA LEU A 195 -17.48 -7.81 2.15
C LEU A 195 -18.95 -7.87 1.70
N PRO A 196 -19.86 -7.09 2.32
CA PRO A 196 -21.26 -7.02 1.88
C PRO A 196 -21.39 -6.51 0.44
#